data_AF-A0A316WKK1-F1
#
_entry.id   AF-A0A316WKK1-F1
#
_cell.length_a   1.000
_cell.length_b   1.000
_cell.length_c   1.000
_cell.angle_alpha   90.00
_cell.angle_beta   90.00
_cell.angle_gamma   90.00
#
_symmetry.space_group_name_H-M   'P 1'
#
loop_
_entity.id
_entity.type
_entity.pdbx_description
1 polymer ?
#
loop_
_entity_poly.entity_id
_entity_poly.type
_entity_poly.pdbx_seq_one_letter_code
_entity_poly.pdbx_strand_id
1 'polypeptide(L)'
;MKKQHEFIHILMDKGRATKYIKNNAHLSAKDAFLLTEKELRRLNSIVNKNKLSDNAIANVIFNKLRGEIAEQEIEIFAKTHFAAGYYSFLDLKEKMIKENCFNYVGIRKYGFIINELLYDIMIFANHIGQKNDSQYSFFNGWKATIEDSRWHNLGTFQLAYYSIFKDKRLDNKFALILTPVALRQTIELKMNRIVGLGDLFDKNGQKIFTKHNFIFDFIKRNKNLLELNIDIKLINKIFEFCNDSVHKGIMPYFWQIFYALRLCDDLFYDPNFKKATSVHSAVKIKDYSLLKSNLEKELIKQFPSPNYDLHIQWIKPEAQLIK
;
A
#
# COMPACT_ATOMS: atom_id res chain seq x y z
N MET A 1 3.37 -4.81 -39.27
CA MET A 1 2.91 -5.41 -37.99
C MET A 1 1.61 -4.76 -37.56
N LYS A 2 0.50 -5.51 -37.51
CA LYS A 2 -0.74 -5.03 -36.86
C LYS A 2 -0.39 -4.74 -35.40
N LYS A 3 -0.58 -3.51 -34.95
CA LYS A 3 -0.32 -3.11 -33.55
C LYS A 3 -1.42 -3.70 -32.66
N GLN A 4 -1.22 -4.92 -32.19
CA GLN A 4 -2.25 -5.74 -31.53
C GLN A 4 -2.92 -5.05 -30.33
N HIS A 5 -2.31 -4.04 -29.72
CA HIS A 5 -2.92 -3.28 -28.61
C HIS A 5 -2.74 -1.76 -28.74
N GLU A 6 -2.87 -1.18 -29.96
CA GLU A 6 -2.71 0.28 -30.17
C GLU A 6 -3.65 1.12 -29.28
N PHE A 7 -4.79 0.58 -28.88
CA PHE A 7 -5.72 1.24 -27.95
C PHE A 7 -5.10 1.56 -26.57
N ILE A 8 -4.10 0.80 -26.10
CA ILE A 8 -3.42 1.06 -24.83
C ILE A 8 -2.59 2.34 -24.95
N HIS A 9 -1.82 2.48 -26.02
CA HIS A 9 -1.05 3.70 -26.28
C HIS A 9 -1.99 4.92 -26.43
N ILE A 10 -3.09 4.77 -27.16
CA ILE A 10 -4.09 5.84 -27.29
C ILE A 10 -4.65 6.25 -25.92
N LEU A 11 -4.93 5.30 -25.02
CA LEU A 11 -5.40 5.58 -23.67
C LEU A 11 -4.34 6.34 -22.86
N MET A 12 -3.09 5.87 -22.88
CA MET A 12 -1.97 6.47 -22.15
C MET A 12 -1.72 7.92 -22.60
N ASP A 13 -1.73 8.15 -23.91
CA ASP A 13 -1.53 9.47 -24.52
C ASP A 13 -2.67 10.43 -24.17
N LYS A 14 -3.93 9.99 -24.34
CA LYS A 14 -5.11 10.80 -24.00
C LYS A 14 -5.24 11.06 -22.51
N GLY A 15 -4.71 10.17 -21.66
CA GLY A 15 -4.61 10.37 -20.22
C GLY A 15 -3.59 11.45 -19.83
N ARG A 16 -2.40 11.45 -20.43
CA ARG A 16 -1.30 12.37 -20.04
C ARG A 16 -1.36 13.76 -20.71
N ALA A 17 -2.18 13.93 -21.75
CA ALA A 17 -2.19 15.14 -22.57
C ALA A 17 -0.83 15.48 -23.21
N THR A 18 0.06 14.50 -23.35
CA THR A 18 1.26 14.61 -24.16
C THR A 18 0.83 14.67 -25.63
N LYS A 19 1.39 15.60 -26.41
CA LYS A 19 1.14 15.76 -27.85
C LYS A 19 1.63 14.52 -28.61
N TYR A 20 0.97 13.37 -28.49
CA TYR A 20 1.27 12.24 -29.34
C TYR A 20 0.65 12.51 -30.72
N ILE A 21 1.54 12.87 -31.64
CA ILE A 21 1.26 13.21 -33.02
C ILE A 21 1.02 11.89 -33.76
N LYS A 22 -0.21 11.38 -33.70
CA LYS A 22 -0.75 10.54 -34.76
C LYS A 22 -2.12 11.06 -35.14
N ASN A 23 -2.18 11.73 -36.28
CA ASN A 23 -3.36 12.40 -36.84
C ASN A 23 -4.58 11.49 -37.10
N ASN A 24 -4.50 10.17 -36.88
CA ASN A 24 -5.53 9.20 -37.30
C ASN A 24 -6.10 8.29 -36.19
N ALA A 25 -5.93 8.62 -34.90
CA ALA A 25 -6.55 7.82 -33.83
C ALA A 25 -8.05 8.13 -33.69
N HIS A 26 -8.90 7.50 -34.53
CA HIS A 26 -10.36 7.60 -34.49
C HIS A 26 -11.01 7.14 -33.17
N LEU A 27 -10.25 6.47 -32.31
CA LEU A 27 -10.75 5.90 -31.05
C LEU A 27 -10.87 6.97 -29.97
N SER A 28 -12.04 7.11 -29.32
CA SER A 28 -12.19 8.02 -28.18
C SER A 28 -11.36 7.54 -26.97
N ALA A 29 -11.07 8.44 -26.01
CA ALA A 29 -10.38 8.02 -24.78
C ALA A 29 -11.18 6.97 -24.00
N LYS A 30 -12.51 7.10 -23.99
CA LYS A 30 -13.41 6.15 -23.35
C LYS A 30 -13.36 4.79 -24.04
N ASP A 31 -13.38 4.74 -25.37
CA ASP A 31 -13.30 3.49 -26.11
C ASP A 31 -11.93 2.83 -25.94
N ALA A 32 -10.85 3.62 -25.91
CA ALA A 32 -9.51 3.15 -25.59
C ALA A 32 -9.43 2.53 -24.18
N PHE A 33 -10.09 3.14 -23.21
CA PHE A 33 -10.24 2.59 -21.87
C PHE A 33 -10.98 1.25 -21.88
N LEU A 34 -12.14 1.19 -22.55
CA LEU A 34 -12.97 -0.01 -22.59
C LEU A 34 -12.29 -1.17 -23.35
N LEU A 35 -11.53 -0.89 -24.41
CA LEU A 35 -10.73 -1.92 -25.09
C LEU A 35 -9.58 -2.41 -24.21
N THR A 36 -8.93 -1.51 -23.46
CA THR A 36 -7.92 -1.90 -22.46
C THR A 36 -8.51 -2.78 -21.36
N GLU A 37 -9.67 -2.40 -20.82
CA GLU A 37 -10.39 -3.21 -19.84
C GLU A 37 -10.74 -4.59 -20.40
N LYS A 38 -11.22 -4.66 -21.64
CA LYS A 38 -11.55 -5.92 -22.30
C LYS A 38 -10.34 -6.83 -22.42
N GLU A 39 -9.18 -6.28 -22.76
CA GLU A 39 -7.94 -7.05 -22.86
C GLU A 39 -7.44 -7.54 -21.48
N LEU A 40 -7.46 -6.68 -20.47
CA LEU A 40 -7.13 -7.09 -19.10
C LEU A 40 -8.09 -8.17 -18.58
N ARG A 41 -9.37 -8.07 -18.90
CA ARG A 41 -10.38 -9.09 -18.57
C ARG A 41 -10.07 -10.42 -19.25
N ARG A 42 -9.70 -10.40 -20.54
CA ARG A 42 -9.28 -11.60 -21.30
C ARG A 42 -8.10 -12.27 -20.62
N LEU A 43 -7.04 -11.52 -20.32
CA LEU A 43 -5.87 -12.04 -19.59
C LEU A 43 -6.24 -12.58 -18.21
N ASN A 44 -7.09 -11.87 -17.46
CA ASN A 44 -7.52 -12.32 -16.13
C ASN A 44 -8.26 -13.67 -16.21
N SER A 45 -9.07 -13.88 -17.25
CA SER A 45 -9.80 -15.15 -17.44
C SER A 45 -8.90 -16.35 -17.72
N ILE A 46 -7.68 -16.13 -18.24
CA ILE A 46 -6.68 -17.19 -18.43
C ILE A 46 -6.19 -17.71 -17.08
N VAL A 47 -5.98 -16.79 -16.13
CA VAL A 47 -5.30 -17.10 -14.86
C VAL A 47 -6.23 -17.27 -13.66
N ASN A 48 -7.40 -16.63 -13.70
CA ASN A 48 -8.37 -16.59 -12.62
C ASN A 48 -9.76 -16.89 -13.15
N LYS A 49 -10.27 -18.08 -12.86
CA LYS A 49 -11.66 -18.46 -13.16
C LYS A 49 -12.67 -17.68 -12.30
N ASN A 50 -12.28 -17.39 -11.06
CA ASN A 50 -13.10 -16.69 -10.08
C ASN A 50 -12.39 -15.42 -9.58
N LYS A 51 -13.16 -14.46 -9.08
CA LYS A 51 -12.60 -13.26 -8.43
C LYS A 51 -11.83 -13.66 -7.18
N LEU A 52 -10.57 -13.23 -7.06
CA LEU A 52 -9.78 -13.42 -5.85
C LEU A 52 -10.28 -12.49 -4.73
N SER A 53 -10.25 -12.97 -3.49
CA SER A 53 -10.57 -12.13 -2.34
C SER A 53 -9.42 -11.15 -2.04
N ASP A 54 -9.75 -9.98 -1.46
CA ASP A 54 -8.74 -8.98 -1.11
C ASP A 54 -7.69 -9.55 -0.15
N ASN A 55 -8.10 -10.40 0.81
CA ASN A 55 -7.18 -11.07 1.73
C ASN A 55 -6.25 -12.07 1.04
N ALA A 56 -6.73 -12.79 0.02
CA ALA A 56 -5.89 -13.70 -0.76
C ALA A 56 -4.85 -12.91 -1.56
N ILE A 57 -5.26 -11.82 -2.20
CA ILE A 57 -4.36 -10.92 -2.92
C ILE A 57 -3.30 -10.34 -1.98
N ALA A 58 -3.75 -9.75 -0.86
CA ALA A 58 -2.89 -9.10 0.11
C ALA A 58 -1.81 -10.04 0.66
N ASN A 59 -2.18 -11.29 0.93
CA ASN A 59 -1.25 -12.27 1.47
C ASN A 59 -0.11 -12.63 0.51
N VAL A 60 -0.30 -12.47 -0.80
CA VAL A 60 0.73 -12.72 -1.82
C VAL A 60 1.50 -11.44 -2.14
N ILE A 61 0.81 -10.30 -2.38
CA ILE A 61 1.49 -9.08 -2.89
C ILE A 61 2.40 -8.41 -1.85
N PHE A 62 2.20 -8.70 -0.56
CA PHE A 62 3.08 -8.27 0.53
C PHE A 62 3.98 -9.40 1.05
N ASN A 63 3.92 -10.59 0.44
CA ASN A 63 4.87 -11.64 0.74
C ASN A 63 6.14 -11.43 -0.07
N LYS A 64 7.28 -11.67 0.57
CA LYS A 64 8.57 -11.49 -0.05
C LYS A 64 9.06 -12.84 -0.56
N LEU A 65 9.20 -12.96 -1.87
CA LEU A 65 9.93 -14.08 -2.47
C LEU A 65 11.41 -13.93 -2.10
N ARG A 66 12.02 -14.96 -1.50
CA ARG A 66 13.42 -14.97 -1.05
C ARG A 66 14.04 -16.33 -1.32
N GLY A 67 15.34 -16.36 -1.59
CA GLY A 67 16.08 -17.60 -1.82
C GLY A 67 15.84 -18.17 -3.22
N GLU A 68 15.91 -19.50 -3.33
CA GLU A 68 15.50 -20.23 -4.54
C GLU A 68 13.98 -20.18 -4.65
N ILE A 69 13.47 -19.55 -5.71
CA ILE A 69 12.04 -19.35 -5.93
C ILE A 69 11.58 -20.39 -6.95
N ALA A 70 10.61 -21.23 -6.56
CA ALA A 70 10.04 -22.21 -7.49
C ALA A 70 9.22 -21.51 -8.59
N GLU A 71 9.18 -22.09 -9.78
CA GLU A 71 8.39 -21.55 -10.91
C GLU A 71 6.91 -21.38 -10.56
N GLN A 72 6.36 -22.30 -9.75
CA GLN A 72 5.00 -22.22 -9.25
C GLN A 72 4.76 -20.98 -8.36
N GLU A 73 5.76 -20.59 -7.56
CA GLU A 73 5.67 -19.38 -6.73
C GLU A 73 5.71 -18.10 -7.59
N ILE A 74 6.57 -18.09 -8.62
CA ILE A 74 6.60 -17.00 -9.62
C ILE A 74 5.24 -16.89 -10.31
N GLU A 75 4.64 -18.02 -10.67
CA GLU A 75 3.33 -18.04 -11.30
C GLU A 75 2.24 -17.50 -10.37
N ILE A 76 2.17 -17.96 -9.12
CA ILE A 76 1.20 -17.45 -8.14
C ILE A 76 1.39 -15.94 -7.93
N PHE A 77 2.64 -15.50 -7.81
CA PHE A 77 3.01 -14.10 -7.66
C PHE A 77 2.51 -13.27 -8.86
N ALA A 78 2.83 -13.70 -10.08
CA ALA A 78 2.44 -12.99 -11.29
C ALA A 78 0.91 -12.93 -11.48
N LYS A 79 0.21 -14.06 -11.29
CA LYS A 79 -1.25 -14.12 -11.38
C LYS A 79 -1.93 -13.19 -10.38
N THR A 80 -1.42 -13.16 -9.15
CA THR A 80 -2.02 -12.38 -8.07
C THR A 80 -1.74 -10.89 -8.21
N HIS A 81 -0.51 -10.52 -8.60
CA HIS A 81 -0.18 -9.13 -8.91
C HIS A 81 -0.97 -8.61 -10.13
N PHE A 82 -1.13 -9.43 -11.17
CA PHE A 82 -1.99 -9.08 -12.31
C PHE A 82 -3.44 -8.84 -11.89
N ALA A 83 -4.02 -9.74 -11.09
CA ALA A 83 -5.38 -9.59 -10.57
C ALA A 83 -5.53 -8.30 -9.75
N ALA A 84 -4.56 -8.01 -8.88
CA ALA A 84 -4.55 -6.80 -8.06
C ALA A 84 -4.57 -5.53 -8.92
N GLY A 85 -3.65 -5.44 -9.90
CA GLY A 85 -3.59 -4.31 -10.82
C GLY A 85 -4.85 -4.17 -11.67
N TYR A 86 -5.38 -5.28 -12.20
CA TYR A 86 -6.63 -5.28 -12.95
C TYR A 86 -7.82 -4.79 -12.11
N TYR A 87 -7.97 -5.27 -10.88
CA TYR A 87 -9.05 -4.82 -10.00
C TYR A 87 -8.90 -3.33 -9.65
N SER A 88 -7.68 -2.85 -9.40
CA SER A 88 -7.45 -1.41 -9.21
C SER A 88 -7.80 -0.58 -10.46
N PHE A 89 -7.59 -1.12 -11.67
CA PHE A 89 -8.03 -0.48 -12.91
C PHE A 89 -9.56 -0.41 -13.02
N LEU A 90 -10.28 -1.46 -12.59
CA LEU A 90 -11.74 -1.45 -12.51
C LEU A 90 -12.26 -0.47 -11.46
N ASP A 91 -11.65 -0.45 -10.27
CA ASP A 91 -12.04 0.47 -9.19
C ASP A 91 -11.90 1.93 -9.63
N LEU A 92 -10.87 2.25 -10.43
CA LEU A 92 -10.69 3.57 -11.03
C LEU A 92 -11.82 3.93 -12.00
N LYS A 93 -12.27 2.98 -12.83
CA LYS A 93 -13.42 3.16 -13.71
C LYS A 93 -14.69 3.44 -12.90
N GLU A 94 -14.96 2.62 -11.90
CA GLU A 94 -16.13 2.79 -11.03
C GLU A 94 -16.10 4.14 -10.30
N LYS A 95 -14.93 4.59 -9.86
CA LYS A 95 -14.75 5.94 -9.30
C LYS A 95 -15.10 7.03 -10.31
N MET A 96 -14.60 6.94 -11.55
CA MET A 96 -14.94 7.91 -12.59
C MET A 96 -16.44 7.92 -12.93
N ILE A 97 -17.10 6.76 -12.89
CA ILE A 97 -18.55 6.65 -13.09
C ILE A 97 -19.30 7.33 -11.94
N LYS A 98 -18.95 7.04 -10.69
CA LYS A 98 -19.57 7.66 -9.50
C LYS A 98 -19.39 9.18 -9.47
N GLU A 99 -18.28 9.68 -9.98
CA GLU A 99 -18.01 11.11 -10.15
C GLU A 99 -18.62 11.73 -11.42
N ASN A 100 -19.40 10.97 -12.19
CA ASN A 100 -20.00 11.38 -13.48
C ASN A 100 -18.97 11.94 -14.49
N CYS A 101 -17.74 11.41 -14.47
CA CYS A 101 -16.64 11.89 -15.31
C CYS A 101 -16.00 10.80 -16.18
N PHE A 102 -16.66 9.66 -16.39
CA PHE A 102 -16.15 8.60 -17.28
C PHE A 102 -16.27 8.97 -18.78
N ASN A 103 -15.48 9.95 -19.18
CA ASN A 103 -15.35 10.55 -20.50
C ASN A 103 -13.89 11.06 -20.69
N TYR A 104 -13.61 11.79 -21.77
CA TYR A 104 -12.27 12.32 -22.04
C TYR A 104 -11.70 13.17 -20.89
N VAL A 105 -12.53 14.02 -20.27
CA VAL A 105 -12.09 14.94 -19.21
C VAL A 105 -11.69 14.18 -17.95
N GLY A 106 -12.49 13.20 -17.51
CA GLY A 106 -12.12 12.39 -16.34
C GLY A 106 -10.96 11.44 -16.61
N ILE A 107 -10.87 10.85 -17.81
CA ILE A 107 -9.72 10.01 -18.17
C ILE A 107 -8.42 10.84 -18.15
N ARG A 108 -8.47 12.10 -18.60
CA ARG A 108 -7.35 13.03 -18.47
C ARG A 108 -7.06 13.39 -17.00
N LYS A 109 -8.09 13.69 -16.20
CA LYS A 109 -7.98 13.94 -14.75
C LYS A 109 -7.27 12.79 -14.02
N TYR A 110 -7.58 11.55 -14.39
CA TYR A 110 -7.01 10.33 -13.81
C TYR A 110 -5.81 9.78 -14.59
N GLY A 111 -5.32 10.50 -15.59
CA GLY A 111 -4.34 10.00 -16.55
C GLY A 111 -3.01 9.57 -15.95
N PHE A 112 -2.55 10.24 -14.89
CA PHE A 112 -1.37 9.80 -14.14
C PHE A 112 -1.58 8.39 -13.59
N ILE A 113 -2.67 8.15 -12.86
CA ILE A 113 -3.00 6.88 -12.23
C ILE A 113 -3.19 5.77 -13.28
N ILE A 114 -3.88 6.07 -14.38
CA ILE A 114 -4.06 5.15 -15.49
C ILE A 114 -2.71 4.69 -16.02
N ASN A 115 -1.78 5.63 -16.27
CA ASN A 115 -0.46 5.30 -16.78
C ASN A 115 0.36 4.46 -15.79
N GLU A 116 0.38 4.84 -14.51
CA GLU A 116 1.10 4.07 -13.48
C GLU A 116 0.59 2.63 -13.39
N LEU A 117 -0.73 2.44 -13.37
CA LEU A 117 -1.34 1.11 -13.37
C LEU A 117 -0.94 0.30 -14.60
N LEU A 118 -0.98 0.88 -15.81
CA LEU A 118 -0.67 0.15 -17.04
C LEU A 118 0.81 -0.25 -17.12
N TYR A 119 1.73 0.64 -16.75
CA TYR A 119 3.16 0.31 -16.68
C TYR A 119 3.45 -0.78 -15.64
N ASP A 120 2.83 -0.70 -14.46
CA ASP A 120 3.04 -1.69 -13.42
C ASP A 120 2.44 -3.05 -13.83
N ILE A 121 1.25 -3.08 -14.46
CA ILE A 121 0.59 -4.32 -14.93
C ILE A 121 1.37 -4.98 -16.07
N MET A 122 2.06 -4.20 -16.90
CA MET A 122 2.67 -4.65 -18.16
C MET A 122 3.53 -5.91 -18.00
N ILE A 123 4.39 -5.98 -16.99
CA ILE A 123 5.27 -7.13 -16.77
C ILE A 123 4.48 -8.42 -16.51
N PHE A 124 3.38 -8.32 -15.76
CA PHE A 124 2.53 -9.45 -15.42
C PHE A 124 1.62 -9.82 -16.58
N ALA A 125 1.09 -8.82 -17.29
CA ALA A 125 0.30 -9.02 -18.51
C ALA A 125 1.09 -9.76 -19.58
N ASN A 126 2.36 -9.37 -19.80
CA ASN A 126 3.28 -10.02 -20.72
C ASN A 126 3.54 -11.47 -20.31
N HIS A 127 3.92 -11.70 -19.05
CA HIS A 127 4.15 -13.06 -18.53
C HIS A 127 2.93 -13.97 -18.74
N ILE A 128 1.71 -13.46 -18.50
CA ILE A 128 0.47 -14.23 -18.66
C ILE A 128 0.14 -14.47 -20.14
N GLY A 129 0.21 -13.45 -20.98
CA GLY A 129 -0.12 -13.57 -22.40
C GLY A 129 0.85 -14.49 -23.15
N GLN A 130 2.14 -14.46 -22.76
CA GLN A 130 3.19 -15.31 -23.34
C GLN A 130 3.01 -16.80 -23.11
N LYS A 131 2.14 -17.21 -22.18
CA LYS A 131 1.78 -18.62 -21.98
C LYS A 131 0.95 -19.19 -23.13
N ASN A 132 0.16 -18.35 -23.80
CA ASN A 132 -0.70 -18.77 -24.90
C ASN A 132 -0.16 -18.32 -26.27
N ASP A 133 0.61 -17.24 -26.30
CA ASP A 133 1.22 -16.70 -27.52
C ASP A 133 2.61 -16.17 -27.19
N SER A 134 3.67 -16.88 -27.60
CA SER A 134 5.06 -16.52 -27.29
C SER A 134 5.49 -15.16 -27.84
N GLN A 135 4.76 -14.61 -28.83
CA GLN A 135 4.99 -13.28 -29.41
C GLN A 135 4.12 -12.19 -28.75
N TYR A 136 3.33 -12.54 -27.74
CA TYR A 136 2.46 -11.61 -27.05
C TYR A 136 3.26 -10.47 -26.40
N SER A 137 2.83 -9.24 -26.69
CA SER A 137 3.27 -8.02 -26.00
C SER A 137 2.05 -7.17 -25.68
N PHE A 138 1.85 -6.87 -24.40
CA PHE A 138 0.81 -5.96 -23.92
C PHE A 138 1.06 -4.57 -24.51
N PHE A 139 2.25 -4.01 -24.24
CA PHE A 139 2.83 -2.90 -24.99
C PHE A 139 4.35 -2.84 -24.70
N ASN A 140 5.07 -2.05 -25.50
CA ASN A 140 6.51 -1.84 -25.29
C ASN A 140 6.75 -0.57 -24.46
N GLY A 141 7.50 -0.70 -23.38
CA GLY A 141 7.86 0.41 -22.50
C GLY A 141 8.53 -0.08 -21.23
N TRP A 142 8.93 0.84 -20.37
CA TRP A 142 9.46 0.53 -19.05
C TRP A 142 9.17 1.70 -18.10
N LYS A 143 9.10 1.37 -16.81
CA LYS A 143 8.99 2.32 -15.71
C LYS A 143 10.19 2.10 -14.80
N ALA A 144 10.81 3.17 -14.34
CA ALA A 144 11.84 3.07 -13.31
C ALA A 144 11.19 2.59 -11.99
N THR A 145 11.66 1.48 -11.46
CA THR A 145 11.16 0.87 -10.20
C THR A 145 12.12 1.07 -9.02
N ILE A 146 13.25 1.72 -9.27
CA ILE A 146 14.23 2.11 -8.25
C ILE A 146 14.35 3.63 -8.32
N GLU A 147 14.16 4.27 -7.18
CA GLU A 147 14.31 5.71 -7.04
C GLU A 147 15.72 6.05 -6.55
N ASP A 148 16.24 7.18 -7.03
CA ASP A 148 17.49 7.73 -6.52
C ASP A 148 17.24 8.62 -5.29
N SER A 149 18.30 8.84 -4.51
CA SER A 149 18.23 9.71 -3.33
C SER A 149 17.90 11.17 -3.67
N ARG A 150 18.09 11.60 -4.93
CA ARG A 150 17.77 12.97 -5.37
C ARG A 150 16.26 13.20 -5.39
N TRP A 151 15.47 12.20 -5.80
CA TRP A 151 14.01 12.29 -5.72
C TRP A 151 13.51 12.39 -4.27
N HIS A 152 14.11 11.66 -3.33
CA HIS A 152 13.77 11.79 -1.90
C HIS A 152 14.12 13.18 -1.34
N ASN A 153 15.30 13.71 -1.69
CA ASN A 153 15.72 15.04 -1.27
C ASN A 153 14.78 16.13 -1.83
N LEU A 154 14.49 16.09 -3.13
CA LEU A 154 13.59 17.05 -3.78
C LEU A 154 12.18 16.99 -3.20
N GLY A 155 11.64 15.79 -2.96
CA GLY A 155 10.34 15.61 -2.32
C GLY A 155 10.27 16.21 -0.91
N THR A 156 11.36 16.13 -0.14
CA THR A 156 11.44 16.72 1.21
C THR A 156 11.34 18.24 1.16
N PHE A 157 12.06 18.89 0.23
CA PHE A 157 11.92 20.33 0.01
C PHE A 157 10.50 20.72 -0.41
N GLN A 158 9.87 19.97 -1.32
CA GLN A 158 8.51 20.26 -1.74
C GLN A 158 7.49 20.14 -0.60
N LEU A 159 7.62 19.13 0.27
CA LEU A 159 6.77 18.99 1.46
C LEU A 159 6.94 20.17 2.43
N ALA A 160 8.18 20.59 2.69
CA ALA A 160 8.46 21.73 3.57
C ALA A 160 7.92 23.04 2.99
N TYR A 161 8.06 23.27 1.68
CA TYR A 161 7.48 24.44 1.03
C TYR A 161 5.95 24.39 1.01
N TYR A 162 5.35 23.22 0.80
CA TYR A 162 3.89 23.07 0.84
C TYR A 162 3.32 23.41 2.21
N SER A 163 3.99 23.01 3.30
CA SER A 163 3.50 23.31 4.65
C SER A 163 3.56 24.81 4.98
N ILE A 164 4.51 25.56 4.41
CA ILE A 164 4.67 27.00 4.62
C ILE A 164 3.74 27.80 3.70
N PHE A 165 3.73 27.49 2.40
CA PHE A 165 3.12 28.33 1.37
C PHE A 165 1.79 27.79 0.82
N LYS A 166 1.36 26.59 1.22
CA LYS A 166 0.20 25.86 0.65
C LYS A 166 0.27 25.67 -0.88
N ASP A 167 1.46 25.75 -1.45
CA ASP A 167 1.69 25.64 -2.91
C ASP A 167 1.82 24.17 -3.33
N LYS A 168 0.79 23.64 -4.00
CA LYS A 168 0.69 22.23 -4.43
C LYS A 168 1.68 21.91 -5.56
N ARG A 169 2.97 21.90 -5.22
CA ARG A 169 4.07 21.50 -6.13
C ARG A 169 4.41 20.02 -6.07
N LEU A 170 3.74 19.25 -5.20
CA LEU A 170 3.97 17.82 -5.09
C LEU A 170 3.54 17.13 -6.38
N ASP A 171 4.52 16.66 -7.14
CA ASP A 171 4.28 15.71 -8.24
C ASP A 171 3.57 14.47 -7.68
N ASN A 172 2.61 13.93 -8.43
CA ASN A 172 1.96 12.67 -8.09
C ASN A 172 2.97 11.53 -7.93
N LYS A 173 4.09 11.58 -8.66
CA LYS A 173 5.21 10.62 -8.46
C LYS A 173 5.79 10.72 -7.06
N PHE A 174 6.05 11.93 -6.55
CA PHE A 174 6.56 12.13 -5.19
C PHE A 174 5.57 11.67 -4.12
N ALA A 175 4.29 11.99 -4.30
CA ALA A 175 3.26 11.57 -3.37
C ALA A 175 3.25 10.04 -3.22
N LEU A 176 3.41 9.31 -4.33
CA LEU A 176 3.49 7.85 -4.33
C LEU A 176 4.74 7.33 -3.60
N ILE A 177 5.92 7.95 -3.81
CA ILE A 177 7.18 7.60 -3.14
C ILE A 177 7.10 7.80 -1.62
N LEU A 178 6.44 8.87 -1.18
CA LEU A 178 6.33 9.23 0.23
C LEU A 178 5.23 8.46 0.97
N THR A 179 4.28 7.87 0.24
CA THR A 179 3.17 7.14 0.85
C THR A 179 3.64 5.96 1.73
N PRO A 180 4.59 5.08 1.29
CA PRO A 180 5.18 4.07 2.15
C PRO A 180 5.82 4.62 3.42
N VAL A 181 6.50 5.78 3.34
CA VAL A 181 7.16 6.41 4.50
C VAL A 181 6.12 6.79 5.54
N ALA A 182 5.07 7.51 5.11
CA ALA A 182 3.99 7.94 5.97
C ALA A 182 3.24 6.74 6.56
N LEU A 183 2.85 5.76 5.73
CA LEU A 183 2.12 4.59 6.18
C LEU A 183 2.93 3.75 7.18
N ARG A 184 4.23 3.54 6.96
CA ARG A 184 5.13 2.86 7.91
C ARG A 184 5.07 3.52 9.28
N GLN A 185 5.29 4.84 9.32
CA GLN A 185 5.31 5.62 10.55
C GLN A 185 3.95 5.61 11.26
N THR A 186 2.87 5.73 10.48
CA THR A 186 1.50 5.75 10.99
C THR A 186 1.12 4.40 11.61
N ILE A 187 1.49 3.27 10.98
CA ILE A 187 1.30 1.94 11.57
C ILE A 187 2.12 1.80 12.85
N GLU A 188 3.41 2.16 12.84
CA GLU A 188 4.30 2.05 14.01
C GLU A 188 3.74 2.80 15.23
N LEU A 189 3.37 4.07 15.02
CA LEU A 189 2.75 4.89 16.05
C LEU A 189 1.45 4.28 16.55
N LYS A 190 0.57 3.84 15.64
CA LYS A 190 -0.72 3.26 16.03
C LYS A 190 -0.55 2.00 16.86
N MET A 191 0.39 1.13 16.49
CA MET A 191 0.66 -0.10 17.23
C MET A 191 1.14 0.20 18.65
N ASN A 192 2.08 1.13 18.83
CA ASN A 192 2.53 1.57 20.16
C ASN A 192 1.37 2.18 20.98
N ARG A 193 0.58 3.03 20.34
CA ARG A 193 -0.51 3.75 21.00
C ARG A 193 -1.70 2.87 21.35
N ILE A 194 -1.97 1.78 20.61
CA ILE A 194 -3.00 0.80 20.98
C ILE A 194 -2.76 0.30 22.41
N VAL A 195 -1.51 0.00 22.76
CA VAL A 195 -1.14 -0.51 24.09
C VAL A 195 -0.79 0.59 25.10
N GLY A 196 -0.96 1.86 24.72
CA GLY A 196 -0.66 3.02 25.58
C GLY A 196 0.83 3.27 25.80
N LEU A 197 1.71 2.67 24.98
CA LEU A 197 3.15 2.89 25.08
C LEU A 197 3.53 4.23 24.45
N GLY A 198 4.06 5.15 25.27
CA GLY A 198 4.60 6.43 24.83
C GLY A 198 6.09 6.32 24.49
N ASP A 199 6.92 6.54 25.50
CA ASP A 199 8.38 6.55 25.38
C ASP A 199 9.03 5.65 26.45
N LEU A 200 10.27 5.23 26.19
CA LEU A 200 11.09 4.44 27.10
C LEU A 200 12.38 5.21 27.39
N PHE A 201 12.78 5.28 28.65
CA PHE A 201 14.01 5.96 29.07
C PHE A 201 14.87 5.06 29.94
N ASP A 202 16.18 5.23 29.87
CA ASP A 202 17.15 4.64 30.80
C ASP A 202 17.29 5.51 32.06
N LYS A 203 18.13 5.06 33.01
CA LYS A 203 18.49 5.80 34.24
C LYS A 203 19.04 7.20 33.99
N ASN A 204 19.61 7.45 32.81
CA ASN A 204 20.23 8.72 32.46
C ASN A 204 19.25 9.65 31.71
N GLY A 205 17.99 9.23 31.54
CA GLY A 205 17.00 9.95 30.74
C GLY A 205 17.22 9.82 29.23
N GLN A 206 18.08 8.89 28.77
CA GLN A 206 18.26 8.61 27.34
C GLN A 206 17.13 7.72 26.83
N LYS A 207 16.61 8.07 25.66
CA LYS A 207 15.52 7.32 25.03
C LYS A 207 15.99 5.95 24.56
N ILE A 208 15.27 4.90 24.95
CA ILE A 208 15.48 3.51 24.54
C ILE A 208 14.49 3.16 23.42
N PHE A 209 14.93 2.35 22.47
CA PHE A 209 14.11 1.88 21.36
C PHE A 209 13.93 0.37 21.39
N THR A 210 12.70 -0.08 21.14
CA THR A 210 12.43 -1.50 20.88
C THR A 210 12.70 -1.84 19.42
N LYS A 211 12.90 -3.13 19.13
CA LYS A 211 12.93 -3.61 17.72
C LYS A 211 11.58 -3.31 17.05
N HIS A 212 11.59 -3.04 15.74
CA HIS A 212 10.37 -2.66 15.00
C HIS A 212 9.20 -3.66 15.16
N ASN A 213 9.49 -4.96 15.24
CA ASN A 213 8.48 -6.01 15.36
C ASN A 213 8.00 -6.28 16.79
N PHE A 214 8.59 -5.63 17.80
CA PHE A 214 8.33 -5.93 19.21
C PHE A 214 6.84 -5.86 19.56
N ILE A 215 6.19 -4.74 19.25
CA ILE A 215 4.77 -4.54 19.59
C ILE A 215 3.84 -5.43 18.76
N PHE A 216 4.19 -5.71 17.50
CA PHE A 216 3.44 -6.69 16.71
C PHE A 216 3.43 -8.06 17.35
N ASP A 217 4.59 -8.52 17.81
CA ASP A 217 4.72 -9.84 18.43
C ASP A 217 4.09 -9.88 19.82
N PHE A 218 4.19 -8.79 20.57
CA PHE A 218 3.47 -8.62 21.84
C PHE A 218 1.95 -8.74 21.67
N ILE A 219 1.36 -8.01 20.71
CA ILE A 219 -0.08 -8.07 20.43
C ILE A 219 -0.51 -9.46 19.95
N LYS A 220 0.30 -10.13 19.12
CA LYS A 220 0.03 -11.52 18.69
C LYS A 220 -0.03 -12.48 19.89
N ARG A 221 0.89 -12.36 20.85
CA ARG A 221 0.93 -13.19 22.06
C ARG A 221 -0.23 -12.92 23.02
N ASN A 222 -0.72 -11.67 23.06
CA ASN A 222 -1.79 -11.24 23.96
C ASN A 222 -3.14 -11.09 23.25
N LYS A 223 -3.33 -11.70 22.07
CA LYS A 223 -4.52 -11.50 21.22
C LYS A 223 -5.84 -11.75 21.96
N ASN A 224 -5.87 -12.64 22.95
CA ASN A 224 -7.06 -12.91 23.77
C ASN A 224 -7.56 -11.70 24.55
N LEU A 225 -6.70 -10.71 24.82
CA LEU A 225 -7.03 -9.45 25.52
C LEU A 225 -7.53 -8.35 24.57
N LEU A 226 -7.50 -8.57 23.26
CA LEU A 226 -7.90 -7.58 22.25
C LEU A 226 -9.01 -8.11 21.36
N GLU A 227 -9.89 -7.21 20.92
CA GLU A 227 -10.81 -7.44 19.80
C GLU A 227 -10.35 -6.58 18.63
N LEU A 228 -10.03 -7.27 17.52
CA LEU A 228 -9.45 -6.70 16.32
C LEU A 228 -10.21 -7.27 15.12
N ASN A 229 -10.77 -6.41 14.29
CA ASN A 229 -11.40 -6.80 13.02
C ASN A 229 -10.37 -7.00 11.88
N ILE A 230 -9.07 -7.01 12.24
CA ILE A 230 -7.96 -6.98 11.30
C ILE A 230 -6.93 -8.07 11.63
N ASP A 231 -6.32 -8.64 10.58
CA ASP A 231 -5.22 -9.59 10.74
C ASP A 231 -3.90 -8.85 11.00
N ILE A 232 -3.44 -8.88 12.26
CA ILE A 232 -2.15 -8.29 12.68
C ILE A 232 -0.96 -8.88 11.91
N LYS A 233 -1.04 -10.14 11.45
CA LYS A 233 0.02 -10.71 10.61
C LYS A 233 0.10 -9.98 9.27
N LEU A 234 -1.04 -9.64 8.69
CA LEU A 234 -1.10 -8.88 7.44
C LEU A 234 -0.60 -7.44 7.62
N ILE A 235 -0.97 -6.77 8.72
CA ILE A 235 -0.44 -5.42 9.03
C ILE A 235 1.07 -5.44 9.21
N ASN A 236 1.61 -6.47 9.87
CA ASN A 236 3.05 -6.63 9.98
C ASN A 236 3.71 -6.78 8.59
N LYS A 237 3.14 -7.61 7.69
CA LYS A 237 3.63 -7.72 6.30
C LYS A 237 3.62 -6.37 5.56
N ILE A 238 2.56 -5.58 5.72
CA ILE A 238 2.47 -4.23 5.12
C ILE A 238 3.54 -3.30 5.71
N PHE A 239 3.72 -3.32 7.03
CA PHE A 239 4.75 -2.54 7.70
C PHE A 239 6.16 -2.89 7.19
N GLU A 240 6.49 -4.19 7.08
CA GLU A 240 7.76 -4.66 6.54
C GLU A 240 7.94 -4.31 5.06
N PHE A 241 6.87 -4.39 4.26
CA PHE A 241 6.87 -3.94 2.87
C PHE A 241 7.20 -2.45 2.76
N CYS A 242 6.56 -1.60 3.56
CA CYS A 242 6.86 -0.17 3.59
C CYS A 242 8.30 0.08 4.06
N ASN A 243 8.76 -0.65 5.07
CA ASN A 243 10.14 -0.57 5.56
C ASN A 243 11.17 -0.91 4.46
N ASP A 244 10.95 -2.00 3.71
CA ASP A 244 11.78 -2.37 2.57
C ASP A 244 11.77 -1.28 1.48
N SER A 245 10.60 -0.73 1.13
CA SER A 245 10.48 0.34 0.14
C SER A 245 11.30 1.57 0.54
N VAL A 246 11.22 1.98 1.81
CA VAL A 246 11.96 3.14 2.34
C VAL A 246 13.46 2.91 2.36
N HIS A 247 13.91 1.75 2.84
CA HIS A 247 15.35 1.49 3.01
C HIS A 247 16.07 1.11 1.72
N LYS A 248 15.36 0.58 0.72
CA LYS A 248 15.96 0.11 -0.53
C LYS A 248 15.67 1.01 -1.73
N GLY A 249 14.85 2.04 -1.56
CA GLY A 249 14.41 2.89 -2.67
C GLY A 249 13.58 2.13 -3.71
N ILE A 250 12.96 1.01 -3.33
CA ILE A 250 12.10 0.23 -4.22
C ILE A 250 10.75 0.94 -4.30
N MET A 251 10.40 1.39 -5.50
CA MET A 251 9.11 1.99 -5.77
C MET A 251 8.02 0.92 -5.72
N PRO A 252 6.98 1.08 -4.89
CA PRO A 252 5.88 0.15 -4.84
C PRO A 252 5.07 0.19 -6.15
N TYR A 253 4.50 -0.94 -6.55
CA TYR A 253 3.47 -0.91 -7.58
C TYR A 253 2.27 -0.11 -7.07
N PHE A 254 1.63 0.64 -7.95
CA PHE A 254 0.55 1.55 -7.58
C PHE A 254 -0.53 0.84 -6.74
N TRP A 255 -1.03 -0.32 -7.19
CA TRP A 255 -2.04 -1.08 -6.45
C TRP A 255 -1.59 -1.57 -5.08
N GLN A 256 -0.30 -1.87 -4.86
CA GLN A 256 0.18 -2.31 -3.55
C GLN A 256 -0.10 -1.25 -2.48
N ILE A 257 0.03 0.03 -2.83
CA ILE A 257 -0.26 1.14 -1.92
C ILE A 257 -1.76 1.27 -1.64
N PHE A 258 -2.62 1.14 -2.65
CA PHE A 258 -4.08 1.17 -2.43
C PHE A 258 -4.55 -0.01 -1.57
N TYR A 259 -4.03 -1.21 -1.83
CA TYR A 259 -4.33 -2.37 -0.99
C TYR A 259 -3.83 -2.16 0.44
N ALA A 260 -2.60 -1.66 0.62
CA ALA A 260 -2.04 -1.39 1.94
C ALA A 260 -2.89 -0.40 2.73
N LEU A 261 -3.26 0.74 2.11
CA LEU A 261 -4.11 1.74 2.75
C LEU A 261 -5.48 1.19 3.13
N ARG A 262 -6.14 0.50 2.19
CA ARG A 262 -7.47 -0.09 2.41
C ARG A 262 -7.47 -1.13 3.52
N LEU A 263 -6.48 -2.01 3.54
CA LEU A 263 -6.37 -3.05 4.57
C LEU A 263 -6.04 -2.46 5.93
N CYS A 264 -5.27 -1.38 5.97
CA CYS A 264 -4.95 -0.67 7.20
C CYS A 264 -6.11 0.18 7.73
N ASP A 265 -7.15 0.48 6.96
CA ASP A 265 -8.24 1.39 7.38
C ASP A 265 -8.93 0.91 8.67
N ASP A 266 -9.18 -0.40 8.77
CA ASP A 266 -9.73 -1.07 9.95
C ASP A 266 -8.79 -1.06 11.17
N LEU A 267 -7.55 -0.57 11.05
CA LEU A 267 -6.68 -0.30 12.19
C LEU A 267 -6.94 1.09 12.80
N PHE A 268 -7.38 2.04 11.97
CA PHE A 268 -7.49 3.46 12.32
C PHE A 268 -8.93 3.94 12.55
N TYR A 269 -9.92 3.26 11.97
CA TYR A 269 -11.29 3.74 11.92
C TYR A 269 -12.33 2.67 12.30
N ASP A 270 -13.20 2.99 13.26
CA ASP A 270 -14.44 2.24 13.57
C ASP A 270 -15.66 3.02 13.05
N PRO A 271 -16.33 2.57 11.98
CA PRO A 271 -17.52 3.25 11.44
C PRO A 271 -18.70 3.29 12.42
N ASN A 272 -18.73 2.40 13.41
CA ASN A 272 -19.88 2.26 14.31
C ASN A 272 -19.74 3.10 15.60
N PHE A 273 -18.59 3.73 15.83
CA PHE A 273 -18.31 4.39 17.11
C PHE A 273 -18.64 5.89 17.09
N LYS A 274 -19.71 6.28 17.81
CA LYS A 274 -20.29 7.65 17.81
C LYS A 274 -19.73 8.61 18.89
N LYS A 275 -18.92 8.15 19.85
CA LYS A 275 -18.46 8.97 21.00
C LYS A 275 -16.95 8.87 21.27
N ALA A 276 -16.11 9.64 20.58
CA ALA A 276 -14.77 9.95 21.08
C ALA A 276 -14.24 11.30 20.58
N THR A 277 -13.52 11.99 21.46
CA THR A 277 -12.76 13.23 21.24
C THR A 277 -11.38 13.01 20.60
N SER A 278 -11.01 11.78 20.23
CA SER A 278 -9.80 11.47 19.44
C SER A 278 -9.95 10.13 18.71
N VAL A 279 -9.66 10.13 17.40
CA VAL A 279 -9.50 9.00 16.45
C VAL A 279 -10.32 7.74 16.77
N HIS A 280 -11.35 7.48 15.95
CA HIS A 280 -12.27 6.32 15.99
C HIS A 280 -11.54 4.98 16.13
N SER A 281 -11.09 4.60 17.32
CA SER A 281 -10.22 3.44 17.43
C SER A 281 -10.98 2.15 17.17
N ALA A 282 -10.57 1.42 16.13
CA ALA A 282 -11.10 0.12 15.74
C ALA A 282 -10.68 -1.03 16.65
N VAL A 283 -9.73 -0.79 17.55
CA VAL A 283 -9.21 -1.80 18.48
C VAL A 283 -9.92 -1.68 19.82
N LYS A 284 -10.43 -2.80 20.33
CA LYS A 284 -10.97 -2.87 21.69
C LYS A 284 -10.07 -3.70 22.59
N ILE A 285 -9.92 -3.29 23.84
CA ILE A 285 -9.12 -3.98 24.86
C ILE A 285 -10.07 -4.43 25.96
N LYS A 286 -10.05 -5.74 26.24
CA LYS A 286 -10.90 -6.38 27.26
C LYS A 286 -10.39 -6.16 28.67
N ASP A 287 -9.07 -6.21 28.85
CA ASP A 287 -8.41 -5.97 30.14
C ASP A 287 -7.11 -5.21 29.91
N TYR A 288 -7.18 -3.89 30.08
CA TYR A 288 -6.02 -3.01 29.87
C TYR A 288 -4.99 -3.14 31.00
N SER A 289 -5.43 -3.38 32.23
CA SER A 289 -4.53 -3.52 33.38
C SER A 289 -3.62 -4.74 33.20
N LEU A 290 -4.20 -5.87 32.79
CA LEU A 290 -3.44 -7.09 32.49
C LEU A 290 -2.55 -6.92 31.26
N LEU A 291 -3.06 -6.33 30.18
CA LEU A 291 -2.27 -6.07 28.97
C LEU A 291 -1.05 -5.19 29.28
N LYS A 292 -1.25 -4.10 30.03
CA LYS A 292 -0.21 -3.18 30.47
C LYS A 292 0.84 -3.90 31.32
N SER A 293 0.41 -4.70 32.31
CA SER A 293 1.32 -5.47 33.16
C SER A 293 2.15 -6.49 32.36
N ASN A 294 1.55 -7.15 31.38
CA ASN A 294 2.26 -8.08 30.50
C ASN A 294 3.33 -7.35 29.67
N LEU A 295 3.00 -6.17 29.13
CA LEU A 295 3.95 -5.36 28.36
C LEU A 295 5.13 -4.89 29.21
N GLU A 296 4.85 -4.39 30.42
CA GLU A 296 5.87 -3.96 31.37
C GLU A 296 6.83 -5.10 31.72
N LYS A 297 6.31 -6.31 31.99
CA LYS A 297 7.15 -7.50 32.24
C LYS A 297 8.04 -7.85 31.05
N GLU A 298 7.51 -7.80 29.83
CA GLU A 298 8.32 -8.09 28.64
C GLU A 298 9.40 -7.02 28.40
N LEU A 299 9.08 -5.75 28.63
CA LEU A 299 10.03 -4.65 28.50
C LEU A 299 11.14 -4.73 29.56
N ILE A 300 10.82 -5.00 30.83
CA ILE A 300 11.81 -5.19 31.91
C ILE A 300 12.72 -6.38 31.58
N LYS A 301 12.18 -7.46 31.02
CA LYS A 301 12.99 -8.61 30.58
C LYS A 301 13.93 -8.25 29.43
N GLN A 302 13.48 -7.42 28.50
CA GLN A 302 14.29 -6.98 27.36
C GLN A 302 15.38 -5.98 27.77
N PHE A 303 15.10 -5.15 28.79
CA PHE A 303 15.98 -4.11 29.30
C PHE A 303 16.19 -4.29 30.81
N PRO A 304 16.98 -5.31 31.23
CA PRO A 304 17.15 -5.62 32.64
C PRO A 304 18.10 -4.65 33.35
N SER A 305 17.81 -4.40 34.63
CA SER A 305 18.71 -3.74 35.58
C SER A 305 19.97 -4.60 35.83
N PRO A 306 21.16 -3.99 36.11
CA PRO A 306 21.43 -2.56 36.27
C PRO A 306 21.79 -1.82 34.98
N ASN A 307 21.80 -2.54 33.85
CA ASN A 307 22.18 -2.00 32.55
C ASN A 307 21.15 -0.97 32.06
N TYR A 308 19.88 -1.26 32.31
CA TYR A 308 18.77 -0.36 32.05
C TYR A 308 17.90 -0.26 33.31
N ASP A 309 17.86 0.92 33.94
CA ASP A 309 16.80 1.25 34.89
C ASP A 309 15.65 1.82 34.05
N LEU A 310 14.71 0.95 33.70
CA LEU A 310 13.72 1.25 32.69
C LEU A 310 12.61 2.14 33.25
N HIS A 311 12.51 3.36 32.75
CA HIS A 311 11.34 4.21 32.96
C HIS A 311 10.41 4.13 31.74
N ILE A 312 9.17 3.69 31.96
CA ILE A 312 8.15 3.58 30.91
C ILE A 312 7.18 4.76 31.02
N GLN A 313 7.17 5.62 30.00
CA GLN A 313 6.17 6.67 29.88
C GLN A 313 4.91 6.12 29.23
N TRP A 314 3.83 6.04 30.02
CA TRP A 314 2.52 5.63 29.56
C TRP A 314 1.69 6.81 29.08
N ILE A 315 0.92 6.58 28.01
CA ILE A 315 -0.07 7.52 27.50
C ILE A 315 -1.45 6.85 27.50
N LYS A 316 -2.50 7.65 27.28
CA LYS A 316 -3.84 7.09 27.09
C LYS A 316 -3.83 6.18 25.84
N PRO A 317 -4.28 4.93 25.93
CA PRO A 317 -4.30 4.05 24.78
C PRO A 317 -5.25 4.57 23.70
N GLU A 318 -4.82 4.50 22.44
CA GLU A 318 -5.67 4.71 21.27
C GLU A 318 -6.47 3.42 20.97
N ALA A 319 -7.29 3.00 21.93
CA ALA A 319 -8.16 1.82 21.88
C ALA A 319 -9.42 2.05 22.73
N GLN A 320 -10.50 1.33 22.41
CA GLN A 320 -11.70 1.29 23.24
C GLN A 320 -11.47 0.33 24.41
N LEU A 321 -11.58 0.81 25.66
CA LEU A 321 -11.48 -0.04 26.83
C LEU A 321 -12.87 -0.61 27.14
N ILE A 322 -13.03 -1.92 26.99
CA ILE A 322 -14.25 -2.64 27.40
C ILE A 322 -14.15 -2.83 28.91
N LYS A 323 -15.22 -2.49 29.63
CA LYS A 323 -15.31 -2.68 31.08
C LYS A 323 -15.83 -4.06 31.42
#